data_AF-A0A9P8HQY8-F1
#
_entry.id   AF-A0A9P8HQY8-F1
#
_cell.length_a   1.000
_cell.length_b   1.000
_cell.length_c   1.000
_cell.angle_alpha   90.00
_cell.angle_beta   90.00
_cell.angle_gamma   90.00
#
_symmetry.space_group_name_H-M   'P 1'
#
loop_
_entity.id
_entity.type
_entity.pdbx_description
1 polymer ?
#
loop_
_entity_poly.entity_id
_entity_poly.type
_entity_poly.pdbx_seq_one_letter_code
_entity_poly.pdbx_strand_id
1 'polypeptide(L)'
;MCQHHQTQPSDDANSQSPPDTPVYNDPFPWHLGAFDAHCHPTDTMSSIASLATLNTRVLTIMATRSQDQQLVADVASEHGITDSTSITTSSSDSDSARKGCKVVPSFGWHPWFSYQLYDDSIPNPTYNPHNTEDSNKSTDQDAKIAHYKAVLSPTPQDESFLSSLPTPTPLSSLISSTRQYLTSFPLALVGEIGLDKGFRLPQQRLPDDDSSRDESLTPGGREGRLLSPFRVQMQHQQAIMQAQLRLAGEMGRAVSVHGVQAHGVLYDTIAACWKGHEKKVLSRREKKRIAPGAEESSSSSDNDSSSENMPSTEKKTKKKVGGKPFPPRICLHSYSGSADMLKQWFHPAVPSTVFVSFSTAVNMSTDGGKTKLAAVVRAVPDDRILVESDLHVAGGEAEALLEDMYRLVCEIKGWDLEHGVATIGANFERFILG
;
A
#
# COMPACT_ATOMS: atom_id res chain seq x y z
N MET A 1 7.69 9.96 -1.95
CA MET A 1 8.10 9.99 -0.54
C MET A 1 6.87 10.26 0.29
N CYS A 2 6.25 9.21 0.82
CA CYS A 2 5.59 9.32 2.10
C CYS A 2 6.61 9.97 3.06
N GLN A 3 6.47 11.29 3.17
CA GLN A 3 7.18 12.33 3.91
C GLN A 3 8.44 11.91 4.67
N HIS A 4 9.58 12.03 3.96
CA HIS A 4 10.96 12.15 4.46
C HIS A 4 11.16 11.98 5.97
N HIS A 5 11.66 10.80 6.37
CA HIS A 5 12.59 10.68 7.49
C HIS A 5 13.93 11.33 7.10
N GLN A 6 13.96 12.66 6.99
CA GLN A 6 15.23 13.37 7.11
C GLN A 6 15.50 13.60 8.59
N THR A 7 16.58 12.98 9.03
CA THR A 7 17.24 13.13 10.32
C THR A 7 17.45 14.60 10.69
N GLN A 8 17.42 14.91 11.99
CA GLN A 8 17.76 16.24 12.51
C GLN A 8 19.11 16.75 11.97
N PRO A 9 19.29 18.08 11.83
CA PRO A 9 20.56 18.62 11.40
C PRO A 9 21.61 18.36 12.49
N SER A 10 22.57 17.48 12.20
CA SER A 10 23.89 17.60 12.80
C SER A 10 24.59 18.75 12.10
N ASP A 11 25.01 19.76 12.87
CA ASP A 11 25.90 20.83 12.43
C ASP A 11 27.25 20.24 11.99
N ASP A 12 27.30 19.71 10.77
CA ASP A 12 28.54 19.44 10.05
C ASP A 12 28.23 19.58 8.56
N ALA A 13 28.49 20.79 8.06
CA ALA A 13 28.43 21.13 6.65
C ALA A 13 29.51 20.34 5.90
N ASN A 14 29.14 19.18 5.37
CA ASN A 14 29.91 18.52 4.32
C ASN A 14 28.96 18.21 3.16
N SER A 15 29.18 18.89 2.04
CA SER A 15 28.43 18.74 0.80
C SER A 15 28.46 17.29 0.34
N GLN A 16 27.40 16.54 0.57
CA GLN A 16 27.22 15.23 -0.03
C GLN A 16 26.83 15.43 -1.51
N SER A 17 27.69 14.94 -2.40
CA SER A 17 27.40 14.78 -3.82
C SER A 17 26.12 13.95 -4.03
N PRO A 18 25.33 14.21 -5.09
CA PRO A 18 24.19 13.37 -5.41
C PRO A 18 24.66 11.91 -5.55
N PRO A 19 23.85 10.92 -5.12
CA PRO A 19 24.21 9.52 -5.27
C PRO A 19 24.47 9.22 -6.76
N ASP A 20 25.58 8.55 -7.06
CA ASP A 20 25.93 8.11 -8.41
C ASP A 20 24.74 7.33 -8.99
N THR A 21 24.06 7.89 -9.99
CA THR A 21 23.04 7.16 -10.73
C THR A 21 23.73 6.01 -11.45
N PRO A 22 23.34 4.74 -11.21
CA PRO A 22 23.97 3.61 -11.87
C PRO A 22 23.79 3.74 -13.37
N VAL A 23 24.89 3.69 -14.12
CA VAL A 23 24.87 3.70 -15.59
C VAL A 23 24.84 2.26 -16.07
N TYR A 24 23.72 1.83 -16.62
CA TYR A 24 23.56 0.51 -17.21
C TYR A 24 24.00 0.51 -18.68
N ASN A 25 24.74 -0.53 -19.08
CA ASN A 25 25.26 -0.65 -20.45
C ASN A 25 24.25 -1.30 -21.41
N ASP A 26 23.32 -2.07 -20.87
CA ASP A 26 22.25 -2.77 -21.58
C ASP A 26 20.91 -2.02 -21.43
N PRO A 27 20.11 -1.90 -22.50
CA PRO A 27 18.83 -1.20 -22.43
C PRO A 27 17.80 -1.98 -21.61
N PHE A 28 16.96 -1.27 -20.86
CA PHE A 28 15.87 -1.89 -20.12
C PHE A 28 14.73 -2.32 -21.06
N PRO A 29 14.14 -3.53 -20.89
CA PRO A 29 13.17 -4.08 -21.82
C PRO A 29 11.74 -3.51 -21.59
N TRP A 30 11.57 -2.20 -21.74
CA TRP A 30 10.29 -1.50 -21.59
C TRP A 30 9.16 -2.07 -22.45
N HIS A 31 9.49 -2.70 -23.58
CA HIS A 31 8.54 -3.35 -24.48
C HIS A 31 7.76 -4.50 -23.81
N LEU A 32 8.36 -5.18 -22.81
CA LEU A 32 7.69 -6.20 -22.00
C LEU A 32 6.65 -5.61 -21.06
N GLY A 33 6.80 -4.32 -20.71
CA GLY A 33 5.95 -3.58 -19.77
C GLY A 33 6.49 -3.63 -18.35
N ALA A 34 6.91 -2.48 -17.84
CA ALA A 34 7.17 -2.29 -16.41
C ALA A 34 5.88 -1.84 -15.70
N PHE A 35 5.73 -2.27 -14.46
CA PHE A 35 4.55 -2.00 -13.65
C PHE A 35 5.02 -1.44 -12.31
N ASP A 36 4.48 -0.28 -11.95
CA ASP A 36 4.72 0.34 -10.65
C ASP A 36 3.57 -0.03 -9.70
N ALA A 37 3.87 -0.86 -8.70
CA ALA A 37 2.89 -1.33 -7.74
C ALA A 37 2.44 -0.26 -6.74
N HIS A 38 3.13 0.88 -6.64
CA HIS A 38 2.82 1.90 -5.65
C HIS A 38 3.50 3.25 -5.96
N CYS A 39 2.69 4.27 -6.24
CA CYS A 39 3.13 5.63 -6.49
C CYS A 39 2.11 6.64 -5.93
N HIS A 40 2.56 7.86 -5.63
CA HIS A 40 1.73 8.97 -5.13
C HIS A 40 1.78 10.20 -6.05
N PRO A 41 1.51 10.08 -7.36
CA PRO A 41 1.71 11.19 -8.27
C PRO A 41 0.72 12.35 -8.05
N THR A 42 -0.36 12.13 -7.31
CA THR A 42 -1.31 13.17 -6.89
C THR A 42 -0.77 14.04 -5.75
N ASP A 43 0.35 13.69 -5.13
CA ASP A 43 1.05 14.62 -4.21
C ASP A 43 1.68 15.80 -4.98
N THR A 44 1.93 15.64 -6.29
CA THR A 44 2.41 16.71 -7.17
C THR A 44 1.63 16.67 -8.48
N MET A 45 0.48 17.35 -8.51
CA MET A 45 -0.47 17.29 -9.63
C MET A 45 0.12 17.73 -10.99
N SER A 46 1.14 18.59 -11.00
CA SER A 46 1.85 18.98 -12.23
C SER A 46 2.53 17.80 -12.93
N SER A 47 2.85 16.73 -12.18
CA SER A 47 3.52 15.52 -12.70
C SER A 47 2.58 14.59 -13.48
N ILE A 48 1.26 14.73 -13.33
CA ILE A 48 0.26 13.86 -13.98
C ILE A 48 0.36 13.93 -15.52
N ALA A 49 0.73 15.09 -16.08
CA ALA A 49 0.95 15.24 -17.51
C ALA A 49 2.02 14.27 -18.08
N SER A 50 2.97 13.85 -17.25
CA SER A 50 4.03 12.90 -17.62
C SER A 50 3.48 11.52 -18.00
N LEU A 51 2.29 11.12 -17.50
CA LEU A 51 1.68 9.81 -17.81
C LEU A 51 1.55 9.56 -19.31
N ALA A 52 1.39 10.61 -20.11
CA ALA A 52 1.29 10.50 -21.58
C ALA A 52 2.59 10.03 -22.25
N THR A 53 3.74 10.18 -21.60
CA THR A 53 5.07 9.94 -22.18
C THR A 53 5.89 8.88 -21.44
N LEU A 54 5.41 8.35 -20.31
CA LEU A 54 6.12 7.30 -19.56
C LEU A 54 6.23 6.01 -20.40
N ASN A 55 7.32 5.28 -20.21
CA ASN A 55 7.52 3.93 -20.74
C ASN A 55 6.87 2.86 -19.85
N THR A 56 6.65 3.20 -18.58
CA THR A 56 5.95 2.39 -17.59
C THR A 56 4.53 2.13 -18.07
N ARG A 57 4.09 0.87 -18.02
CA ARG A 57 2.82 0.44 -18.59
C ARG A 57 1.65 0.80 -17.68
N VAL A 58 1.81 0.51 -16.39
CA VAL A 58 0.78 0.78 -15.38
C VAL A 58 1.40 1.32 -14.11
N LEU A 59 0.80 2.37 -13.57
CA LEU A 59 1.04 2.90 -12.23
C LEU A 59 -0.14 2.58 -11.31
N THR A 60 0.10 2.01 -10.14
CA THR A 60 -0.90 1.98 -9.08
C THR A 60 -0.78 3.25 -8.26
N ILE A 61 -1.80 4.11 -8.30
CA ILE A 61 -1.78 5.43 -7.67
C ILE A 61 -2.55 5.40 -6.34
N MET A 62 -1.92 5.87 -5.27
CA MET A 62 -2.43 5.71 -3.91
C MET A 62 -3.02 7.00 -3.38
N ALA A 63 -4.25 6.93 -2.86
CA ALA A 63 -4.81 7.99 -2.03
C ALA A 63 -4.39 7.76 -0.57
N THR A 64 -3.76 8.78 0.04
CA THR A 64 -3.15 8.65 1.37
C THR A 64 -3.99 9.37 2.45
N ARG A 65 -4.64 10.48 2.08
CA ARG A 65 -5.46 11.36 2.95
C ARG A 65 -6.74 11.84 2.28
N SER A 66 -7.52 12.71 2.95
CA SER A 66 -8.77 13.27 2.41
C SER A 66 -8.60 13.98 1.08
N GLN A 67 -7.57 14.82 0.97
CA GLN A 67 -7.33 15.66 -0.21
C GLN A 67 -7.06 14.82 -1.46
N ASP A 68 -6.49 13.62 -1.30
CA ASP A 68 -6.06 12.79 -2.43
C ASP A 68 -7.19 11.94 -3.00
N GLN A 69 -8.23 11.62 -2.21
CA GLN A 69 -9.26 10.66 -2.62
C GLN A 69 -9.91 11.05 -3.94
N GLN A 70 -10.34 12.32 -4.05
CA GLN A 70 -10.96 12.81 -5.27
C GLN A 70 -9.94 13.00 -6.40
N LEU A 71 -8.73 13.47 -6.10
CA LEU A 71 -7.68 13.65 -7.11
C LEU A 71 -7.31 12.32 -7.78
N VAL A 72 -7.17 11.25 -6.99
CA VAL A 72 -6.92 9.90 -7.50
C VAL A 72 -8.09 9.41 -8.36
N ALA A 73 -9.34 9.68 -7.95
CA ALA A 73 -10.51 9.33 -8.74
C ALA A 73 -10.57 10.10 -10.07
N ASP A 74 -10.22 11.38 -10.08
CA ASP A 74 -10.19 12.21 -11.29
C ASP A 74 -9.12 11.72 -12.26
N VAL A 75 -7.89 11.48 -11.78
CA VAL A 75 -6.79 10.91 -12.58
C VAL A 75 -7.16 9.54 -13.13
N ALA A 76 -7.81 8.68 -12.32
CA ALA A 76 -8.25 7.37 -12.77
C ALA A 76 -9.42 7.42 -13.75
N SER A 77 -10.25 8.46 -13.73
CA SER A 77 -11.31 8.64 -14.73
C SER A 77 -10.73 8.96 -16.10
N GLU A 78 -9.59 9.65 -16.16
CA GLU A 78 -8.92 10.03 -17.41
C GLU A 78 -7.92 8.96 -17.92
N HIS A 79 -7.10 8.40 -17.02
CA HIS A 79 -5.98 7.52 -17.37
C HIS A 79 -6.19 6.05 -16.94
N GLY A 80 -7.33 5.74 -16.31
CA GLY A 80 -7.57 4.44 -15.69
C GLY A 80 -7.62 3.26 -16.67
N ILE A 81 -7.32 2.08 -16.14
CA ILE A 81 -7.55 0.82 -16.83
C ILE A 81 -9.06 0.52 -16.85
N THR A 82 -9.61 0.37 -18.05
CA THR A 82 -11.05 0.14 -18.27
C THR A 82 -11.39 -1.35 -18.47
N ASP A 83 -10.44 -2.18 -18.88
CA ASP A 83 -10.61 -3.62 -19.02
C ASP A 83 -9.33 -4.38 -18.62
N SER A 84 -9.51 -5.57 -18.07
CA SER A 84 -8.48 -6.57 -17.75
C SER A 84 -7.50 -6.84 -18.88
N THR A 85 -7.95 -6.81 -20.14
CA THR A 85 -7.10 -7.02 -21.32
C THR A 85 -6.08 -5.90 -21.53
N SER A 86 -6.33 -4.71 -20.99
CA SER A 86 -5.43 -3.56 -21.13
C SER A 86 -4.19 -3.67 -20.23
N ILE A 87 -4.20 -4.58 -19.26
CA ILE A 87 -3.01 -4.95 -18.47
C ILE A 87 -2.13 -5.91 -19.28
N THR A 88 -2.74 -6.86 -19.99
CA THR A 88 -2.07 -8.02 -20.60
C THR A 88 -1.59 -7.81 -22.04
N THR A 89 -2.18 -6.87 -22.79
CA THR A 89 -1.79 -6.69 -24.20
C THR A 89 -0.43 -6.02 -24.29
N SER A 90 0.59 -6.80 -24.70
CA SER A 90 1.74 -6.24 -25.39
C SER A 90 1.21 -5.47 -26.58
N SER A 91 1.43 -4.16 -26.61
CA SER A 91 1.01 -3.33 -27.73
C SER A 91 1.66 -3.87 -29.00
N SER A 92 0.91 -4.56 -29.84
CA SER A 92 1.29 -4.77 -31.23
C SER A 92 1.52 -3.39 -31.84
N ASP A 93 2.65 -3.19 -32.51
CA ASP A 93 3.18 -1.92 -33.06
C ASP A 93 2.21 -1.11 -33.97
N SER A 94 0.98 -1.56 -34.18
CA SER A 94 0.02 -0.94 -35.10
C SER A 94 -0.85 0.16 -34.50
N ASP A 95 -0.88 0.37 -33.17
CA ASP A 95 -1.76 1.37 -32.55
C ASP A 95 -0.98 2.42 -31.75
N SER A 96 -0.27 3.28 -32.48
CA SER A 96 0.55 4.39 -31.96
C SER A 96 -0.22 5.42 -31.12
N ALA A 97 -1.55 5.36 -31.10
CA ALA A 97 -2.43 6.27 -30.39
C ALA A 97 -2.66 5.91 -28.90
N ARG A 98 -2.23 4.73 -28.42
CA ARG A 98 -2.46 4.24 -27.04
C ARG A 98 -1.20 4.16 -26.17
N LYS A 99 -0.17 4.95 -26.47
CA LYS A 99 1.19 4.79 -25.92
C LYS A 99 1.44 5.33 -24.50
N GLY A 100 0.46 5.94 -23.84
CA GLY A 100 0.62 6.50 -22.49
C GLY A 100 0.39 5.47 -21.38
N CYS A 101 1.06 5.68 -20.24
CA CYS A 101 0.88 4.87 -19.04
C CYS A 101 -0.58 4.90 -18.56
N LYS A 102 -1.07 3.74 -18.11
CA LYS A 102 -2.39 3.60 -17.47
C LYS A 102 -2.29 3.61 -15.95
N VAL A 103 -3.40 3.85 -15.28
CA VAL A 103 -3.43 3.86 -13.81
C VAL A 103 -4.43 2.86 -13.22
N VAL A 104 -4.05 2.28 -12.09
CA VAL A 104 -4.98 1.59 -11.18
C VAL A 104 -5.11 2.44 -9.92
N PRO A 105 -6.30 2.99 -9.62
CA PRO A 105 -6.46 3.75 -8.39
C PRO A 105 -6.52 2.85 -7.17
N SER A 106 -6.01 3.37 -6.06
CA SER A 106 -6.16 2.77 -4.73
C SER A 106 -6.69 3.81 -3.77
N PHE A 107 -7.74 3.43 -3.03
CA PHE A 107 -8.41 4.33 -2.09
C PHE A 107 -8.26 3.80 -0.65
N GLY A 108 -7.76 4.63 0.24
CA GLY A 108 -7.51 4.24 1.62
C GLY A 108 -7.14 5.44 2.47
N TRP A 109 -7.01 5.19 3.76
CA TRP A 109 -6.56 6.15 4.74
C TRP A 109 -5.31 5.65 5.43
N HIS A 110 -4.23 6.39 5.22
CA HIS A 110 -2.92 6.04 5.73
C HIS A 110 -2.86 6.19 7.26
N PRO A 111 -2.10 5.34 7.99
CA PRO A 111 -1.94 5.42 9.44
C PRO A 111 -1.51 6.81 9.94
N TRP A 112 -0.81 7.58 9.11
CA TRP A 112 -0.38 8.94 9.45
C TRP A 112 -1.53 9.89 9.73
N PHE A 113 -2.66 9.69 9.04
CA PHE A 113 -3.84 10.53 9.16
C PHE A 113 -4.94 9.85 10.00
N SER A 114 -4.68 8.68 10.58
CA SER A 114 -5.66 7.92 11.38
C SER A 114 -6.14 8.68 12.62
N TYR A 115 -5.35 9.63 13.15
CA TYR A 115 -5.77 10.52 14.23
C TYR A 115 -6.94 11.43 13.83
N GLN A 116 -7.19 11.65 12.54
CA GLN A 116 -8.30 12.47 12.06
C GLN A 116 -9.64 11.71 12.07
N LEU A 117 -9.62 10.42 12.43
CA LEU A 117 -10.79 9.55 12.40
C LEU A 117 -11.14 9.07 13.81
N TYR A 118 -12.42 8.83 14.05
CA TYR A 118 -12.90 8.14 15.23
C TYR A 118 -13.84 6.99 14.84
N ASP A 119 -13.81 5.92 15.63
CA ASP A 119 -14.74 4.80 15.44
C ASP A 119 -16.10 5.19 16.04
N ASP A 120 -17.07 5.44 15.16
CA ASP A 120 -18.44 5.80 15.50
C ASP A 120 -19.37 4.57 15.63
N SER A 121 -18.83 3.37 15.46
CA SER A 121 -19.58 2.11 15.62
C SER A 121 -19.56 1.55 17.06
N ILE A 122 -18.65 2.06 17.90
CA ILE A 122 -18.51 1.63 19.29
C ILE A 122 -19.45 2.42 20.24
N PRO A 123 -19.89 1.84 21.36
CA PRO A 123 -20.84 2.49 22.26
C PRO A 123 -20.38 3.84 22.84
N ASN A 124 -19.07 4.00 23.04
CA ASN A 124 -18.46 5.22 23.58
C ASN A 124 -17.35 5.69 22.61
N PRO A 125 -17.71 6.38 21.51
CA PRO A 125 -16.73 6.94 20.59
C PRO A 125 -15.82 7.95 21.27
N THR A 126 -14.59 8.08 20.80
CA THR A 126 -13.62 9.03 21.35
C THR A 126 -13.96 10.49 21.05
N TYR A 127 -14.78 10.74 20.03
CA TYR A 127 -15.35 12.05 19.72
C TYR A 127 -16.88 11.96 19.77
N ASN A 128 -17.51 12.71 20.68
CA ASN A 128 -18.96 12.75 20.82
C ASN A 128 -19.44 14.16 21.21
N PRO A 129 -19.79 15.01 20.25
CA PRO A 129 -20.19 16.40 20.51
C PRO A 129 -21.59 16.54 21.13
N HIS A 130 -22.35 15.45 21.27
CA HIS A 130 -23.76 15.45 21.71
C HIS A 130 -24.01 14.76 23.07
N ASN A 131 -22.98 14.25 23.77
CA ASN A 131 -23.15 13.43 24.98
C ASN A 131 -23.26 14.21 26.30
N THR A 132 -23.21 15.54 26.26
CA THR A 132 -23.25 16.38 27.46
C THR A 132 -24.62 17.02 27.60
N GLU A 133 -25.33 16.73 28.70
CA GLU A 133 -26.66 17.28 29.04
C GLU A 133 -26.66 18.81 29.26
N ASP A 134 -25.51 19.48 29.18
CA ASP A 134 -25.38 20.93 29.35
C ASP A 134 -25.39 21.70 28.02
N SER A 135 -26.46 22.49 27.83
CA SER A 135 -26.78 23.21 26.59
C SER A 135 -26.07 24.56 26.42
N ASN A 136 -24.90 24.79 27.04
CA ASN A 136 -24.20 26.08 26.99
C ASN A 136 -22.72 25.94 26.58
N LYS A 137 -22.45 26.20 25.29
CA LYS A 137 -21.18 26.70 24.70
C LYS A 137 -19.85 26.09 25.22
N SER A 138 -19.48 24.93 24.66
CA SER A 138 -18.09 24.49 24.33
C SER A 138 -18.02 23.01 23.84
N THR A 139 -19.17 22.36 23.65
CA THR A 139 -19.27 20.89 23.50
C THR A 139 -18.45 20.28 22.35
N ASP A 140 -18.36 20.96 21.21
CA ASP A 140 -17.63 20.45 20.04
C ASP A 140 -16.10 20.52 20.22
N GLN A 141 -15.61 21.65 20.75
CA GLN A 141 -14.20 21.86 21.00
C GLN A 141 -13.68 20.93 22.10
N ASP A 142 -14.47 20.75 23.17
CA ASP A 142 -14.14 19.85 24.26
C ASP A 142 -14.14 18.39 23.79
N ALA A 143 -15.12 17.98 22.97
CA ALA A 143 -15.16 16.64 22.38
C ALA A 143 -13.95 16.38 21.47
N LYS A 144 -13.56 17.37 20.66
CA LYS A 144 -12.37 17.32 19.80
C LYS A 144 -11.09 17.18 20.62
N ILE A 145 -10.93 17.97 21.68
CA ILE A 145 -9.79 17.89 22.61
C ILE A 145 -9.75 16.51 23.29
N ALA A 146 -10.90 16.01 23.74
CA ALA A 146 -11.02 14.70 24.38
C ALA A 146 -10.59 13.57 23.43
N HIS A 147 -11.03 13.61 22.17
CA HIS A 147 -10.62 12.67 21.15
C HIS A 147 -9.10 12.63 20.98
N TYR A 148 -8.47 13.78 20.76
CA TYR A 148 -7.02 13.83 20.53
C TYR A 148 -6.20 13.44 21.76
N LYS A 149 -6.67 13.77 22.97
CA LYS A 149 -6.06 13.26 24.21
C LYS A 149 -6.17 11.74 24.33
N ALA A 150 -7.25 11.14 23.82
CA ALA A 150 -7.48 9.70 23.86
C ALA A 150 -6.67 8.93 22.82
N VAL A 151 -6.47 9.46 21.60
CA VAL A 151 -5.84 8.73 20.49
C VAL A 151 -4.35 9.04 20.28
N LEU A 152 -3.82 10.10 20.90
CA LEU A 152 -2.41 10.46 20.79
C LEU A 152 -1.58 9.98 21.99
N SER A 153 -0.29 9.75 21.77
CA SER A 153 0.69 9.35 22.78
C SER A 153 2.06 10.02 22.54
N PRO A 154 2.70 10.59 23.58
CA PRO A 154 2.15 10.82 24.92
C PRO A 154 0.93 11.76 24.87
N THR A 155 0.07 11.73 25.88
CA THR A 155 -1.14 12.56 25.91
C THR A 155 -0.80 14.05 25.86
N PRO A 156 -1.20 14.79 24.81
CA PRO A 156 -0.89 16.21 24.70
C PRO A 156 -1.56 17.02 25.82
N GLN A 157 -0.81 17.95 26.39
CA GLN A 157 -1.32 18.90 27.39
C GLN A 157 -1.55 20.29 26.80
N ASP A 158 -0.95 20.59 25.66
CA ASP A 158 -1.09 21.87 24.97
C ASP A 158 -2.44 21.95 24.23
N GLU A 159 -3.35 22.75 24.78
CA GLU A 159 -4.67 22.98 24.20
C GLU A 159 -4.63 23.73 22.87
N SER A 160 -3.60 24.57 22.63
CA SER A 160 -3.47 25.31 21.37
C SER A 160 -3.17 24.35 20.22
N PHE A 161 -2.23 23.41 20.42
CA PHE A 161 -1.95 22.32 19.50
C PHE A 161 -3.20 21.48 19.22
N LEU A 162 -3.88 21.02 20.27
CA LEU A 162 -5.09 20.19 20.14
C LEU A 162 -6.22 20.91 19.39
N SER A 163 -6.35 22.21 19.63
CA SER A 163 -7.34 23.07 18.96
C SER A 163 -7.04 23.27 17.48
N SER A 164 -5.76 23.26 17.10
CA SER A 164 -5.28 23.46 15.72
C SER A 164 -5.48 22.23 14.81
N LEU A 165 -5.60 21.03 15.38
CA LEU A 165 -5.88 19.81 14.63
C LEU A 165 -7.27 19.87 13.96
N PRO A 166 -7.56 19.09 12.91
CA PRO A 166 -8.87 19.14 12.24
C PRO A 166 -10.02 18.65 13.14
N THR A 167 -11.27 18.74 12.70
CA THR A 167 -12.38 18.07 13.41
C THR A 167 -12.38 16.57 13.06
N PRO A 168 -12.45 15.65 14.05
CA PRO A 168 -12.47 14.22 13.78
C PRO A 168 -13.65 13.80 12.88
N THR A 169 -13.38 12.96 11.89
CA THR A 169 -14.37 12.45 10.94
C THR A 169 -14.82 11.03 11.32
N PRO A 170 -16.12 10.69 11.20
CA PRO A 170 -16.58 9.34 11.49
C PRO A 170 -15.95 8.31 10.54
N LEU A 171 -15.46 7.20 11.09
CA LEU A 171 -14.92 6.09 10.30
C LEU A 171 -15.94 5.51 9.33
N SER A 172 -17.22 5.42 9.73
CA SER A 172 -18.30 4.94 8.86
C SER A 172 -18.46 5.78 7.59
N SER A 173 -18.25 7.09 7.67
CA SER A 173 -18.30 8.01 6.53
C SER A 173 -17.18 7.70 5.54
N LEU A 174 -15.97 7.46 6.05
CA LEU A 174 -14.84 7.07 5.22
C LEU A 174 -15.10 5.75 4.50
N ILE A 175 -15.50 4.72 5.23
CA ILE A 175 -15.78 3.39 4.68
C ILE A 175 -16.87 3.47 3.59
N SER A 176 -17.88 4.33 3.79
CA SER A 176 -18.94 4.57 2.82
C SER A 176 -18.42 5.24 1.54
N SER A 177 -17.60 6.29 1.67
CA SER A 177 -16.99 6.97 0.51
C SER A 177 -16.03 6.05 -0.25
N THR A 178 -15.17 5.31 0.44
CA THR A 178 -14.26 4.33 -0.18
C THR A 178 -15.06 3.26 -0.93
N ARG A 179 -16.18 2.76 -0.36
CA ARG A 179 -17.06 1.81 -1.06
C ARG A 179 -17.61 2.38 -2.36
N GLN A 180 -17.97 3.66 -2.40
CA GLN A 180 -18.45 4.32 -3.62
C GLN A 180 -17.35 4.34 -4.68
N TYR A 181 -16.13 4.75 -4.35
CA TYR A 181 -15.00 4.72 -5.29
C TYR A 181 -14.72 3.31 -5.80
N LEU A 182 -14.66 2.31 -4.92
CA LEU A 182 -14.45 0.91 -5.30
C LEU A 182 -15.57 0.34 -6.19
N THR A 183 -16.77 0.94 -6.14
CA THR A 183 -17.88 0.57 -7.02
C THR A 183 -17.71 1.22 -8.39
N SER A 184 -17.30 2.48 -8.43
CA SER A 184 -17.04 3.24 -9.67
C SER A 184 -15.81 2.75 -10.43
N PHE A 185 -14.81 2.21 -9.74
CA PHE A 185 -13.56 1.72 -10.32
C PHE A 185 -13.39 0.22 -10.04
N PRO A 186 -13.83 -0.67 -10.95
CA PRO A 186 -13.87 -2.11 -10.69
C PRO A 186 -12.53 -2.79 -10.48
N LEU A 187 -11.41 -2.17 -10.86
CA LEU A 187 -10.05 -2.69 -10.62
C LEU A 187 -9.34 -1.98 -9.47
N ALA A 188 -10.01 -1.05 -8.79
CA ALA A 188 -9.39 -0.29 -7.71
C ALA A 188 -9.01 -1.16 -6.52
N LEU A 189 -7.93 -0.77 -5.85
CA LEU A 189 -7.47 -1.39 -4.62
C LEU A 189 -7.96 -0.61 -3.39
N VAL A 190 -7.78 -1.22 -2.22
CA VAL A 190 -7.85 -0.52 -0.94
C VAL A 190 -6.44 -0.24 -0.44
N GLY A 191 -6.10 1.01 -0.24
CA GLY A 191 -4.73 1.43 0.04
C GLY A 191 -4.49 2.90 -0.29
N GLU A 192 -3.52 3.56 0.31
CA GLU A 192 -2.57 2.97 1.25
C GLU A 192 -3.15 2.91 2.68
N ILE A 193 -3.14 1.71 3.27
CA ILE A 193 -3.62 1.47 4.64
C ILE A 193 -2.52 0.76 5.43
N GLY A 194 -2.52 0.84 6.76
CA GLY A 194 -1.51 0.09 7.50
C GLY A 194 -1.25 0.59 8.90
N LEU A 195 -0.04 0.30 9.39
CA LEU A 195 0.44 0.69 10.71
C LEU A 195 1.82 1.34 10.61
N ASP A 196 1.99 2.45 11.31
CA ASP A 196 3.26 3.16 11.43
C ASP A 196 3.54 3.52 12.89
N LYS A 197 4.54 2.84 13.48
CA LYS A 197 4.97 3.13 14.86
C LYS A 197 5.91 4.33 14.93
N GLY A 198 6.63 4.63 13.85
CA GLY A 198 7.67 5.66 13.80
C GLY A 198 7.11 7.06 13.60
N PHE A 199 5.97 7.16 12.89
CA PHE A 199 5.37 8.43 12.50
C PHE A 199 5.01 9.32 13.69
N ARG A 200 5.33 10.60 13.54
CA ARG A 200 4.98 11.68 14.48
C ARG A 200 4.17 12.73 13.74
N LEU A 201 3.16 13.29 14.38
CA LEU A 201 2.30 14.31 13.78
C LEU A 201 3.13 15.58 13.49
N PRO A 202 2.90 16.28 12.37
CA PRO A 202 3.47 17.61 12.16
C PRO A 202 3.04 18.60 13.25
N GLN A 203 3.88 19.57 13.55
CA GLN A 203 3.55 20.67 14.45
C GLN A 203 2.50 21.60 13.82
N GLN A 204 1.91 22.46 14.67
CA GLN A 204 1.02 23.51 14.21
C GLN A 204 1.76 24.43 13.23
N ARG A 205 1.07 24.83 12.15
CA ARG A 205 1.59 25.80 11.20
C ARG A 205 1.66 27.18 11.85
N LEU A 206 2.82 27.80 11.84
CA LEU A 206 3.03 29.18 12.27
C LEU A 206 2.95 30.14 11.06
N PRO A 207 2.61 31.43 11.27
CA PRO A 207 2.48 32.40 10.17
C PRO A 207 3.75 32.54 9.30
N ASP A 208 4.93 32.38 9.89
CA ASP A 208 6.21 32.49 9.16
C ASP A 208 6.52 31.26 8.28
N ASP A 209 5.83 30.12 8.51
CA ASP A 209 6.03 28.87 7.77
C ASP A 209 5.54 28.97 6.32
N ASP A 210 4.61 29.90 6.01
CA ASP A 210 4.01 30.04 4.68
C ASP A 210 5.03 30.39 3.59
N SER A 211 6.14 31.05 3.95
CA SER A 211 7.23 31.37 3.02
C SER A 211 8.03 30.16 2.54
N SER A 212 7.97 29.04 3.28
CA SER A 212 8.71 27.80 3.00
C SER A 212 7.87 26.74 2.28
N ARG A 213 6.62 27.04 1.97
CA ARG A 213 5.67 26.09 1.39
C ARG A 213 5.94 25.92 -0.10
N ASP A 214 6.20 24.68 -0.50
CA ASP A 214 6.21 24.31 -1.91
C ASP A 214 4.78 24.28 -2.45
N GLU A 215 4.41 25.30 -3.23
CA GLU A 215 3.08 25.42 -3.83
C GLU A 215 2.80 24.36 -4.89
N SER A 216 3.81 23.61 -5.34
CA SER A 216 3.61 22.49 -6.27
C SER A 216 3.03 21.24 -5.60
N LEU A 217 3.10 21.15 -4.27
CA LEU A 217 2.61 20.01 -3.50
C LEU A 217 1.13 20.13 -3.16
N THR A 218 0.43 19.02 -3.26
CA THR A 218 -0.96 18.91 -2.83
C THR A 218 -1.06 19.17 -1.31
N PRO A 219 -1.98 20.04 -0.86
CA PRO A 219 -2.09 20.40 0.56
C PRO A 219 -2.41 19.21 1.48
N GLY A 220 -2.16 19.38 2.78
CA GLY A 220 -2.60 18.44 3.82
C GLY A 220 -1.54 17.42 4.24
N GLY A 221 -0.37 17.44 3.61
CA GLY A 221 0.81 16.70 4.06
C GLY A 221 1.60 17.40 5.18
N ARG A 222 2.84 16.98 5.39
CA ARG A 222 3.79 17.65 6.31
C ARG A 222 4.14 19.04 5.83
N GLU A 223 4.32 19.24 4.52
CA GLU A 223 4.60 20.54 3.91
C GLU A 223 5.77 21.25 4.63
N GLY A 224 6.89 20.55 4.81
CA GLY A 224 8.10 21.07 5.47
C GLY A 224 8.05 21.17 7.01
N ARG A 225 6.87 21.12 7.63
CA ARG A 225 6.69 21.34 9.08
C ARG A 225 7.54 20.43 9.95
N LEU A 226 8.01 20.94 11.07
CA LEU A 226 8.67 20.13 12.10
C LEU A 226 7.73 19.07 12.66
N LEU A 227 8.28 17.98 13.17
CA LEU A 227 7.49 16.92 13.80
C LEU A 227 7.28 17.21 15.29
N SER A 228 6.05 17.04 15.75
CA SER A 228 5.68 17.06 17.17
C SER A 228 6.19 15.78 17.88
N PRO A 229 6.16 15.69 19.21
CA PRO A 229 6.48 14.43 19.90
C PRO A 229 5.35 13.39 19.81
N PHE A 230 4.17 13.78 19.33
CA PHE A 230 2.95 13.00 19.41
C PHE A 230 2.84 11.97 18.29
N ARG A 231 2.40 10.78 18.65
CA ARG A 231 2.12 9.66 17.74
C ARG A 231 0.69 9.20 17.95
N VAL A 232 0.10 8.58 16.92
CA VAL A 232 -1.18 7.91 17.08
C VAL A 232 -0.98 6.59 17.83
N GLN A 233 -1.83 6.33 18.82
CA GLN A 233 -1.81 5.07 19.56
C GLN A 233 -2.01 3.88 18.60
N MET A 234 -1.23 2.83 18.82
CA MET A 234 -1.22 1.66 17.92
C MET A 234 -2.61 1.01 17.83
N GLN A 235 -3.31 0.90 18.95
CA GLN A 235 -4.66 0.34 19.01
C GLN A 235 -5.66 1.13 18.15
N HIS A 236 -5.52 2.47 18.09
CA HIS A 236 -6.33 3.31 17.23
C HIS A 236 -6.02 3.05 15.76
N GLN A 237 -4.73 3.00 15.39
CA GLN A 237 -4.32 2.64 14.02
C GLN A 237 -4.87 1.26 13.60
N GLN A 238 -4.81 0.25 14.49
CA GLN A 238 -5.36 -1.09 14.24
C GLN A 238 -6.86 -1.07 14.00
N ALA A 239 -7.63 -0.31 14.78
CA ALA A 239 -9.08 -0.20 14.61
C ALA A 239 -9.46 0.36 13.23
N ILE A 240 -8.82 1.46 12.83
CA ILE A 240 -9.01 2.09 11.52
C ILE A 240 -8.59 1.13 10.39
N MET A 241 -7.42 0.50 10.50
CA MET A 241 -6.91 -0.45 9.51
C MET A 241 -7.88 -1.65 9.34
N GLN A 242 -8.38 -2.22 10.44
CA GLN A 242 -9.29 -3.37 10.39
C GLN A 242 -10.59 -3.05 9.67
N ALA A 243 -11.17 -1.86 9.85
CA ALA A 243 -12.37 -1.46 9.12
C ALA A 243 -12.12 -1.43 7.59
N GLN A 244 -10.96 -0.91 7.17
CA GLN A 244 -10.58 -0.87 5.76
C GLN A 244 -10.29 -2.27 5.18
N LEU A 245 -9.65 -3.15 5.95
CA LEU A 245 -9.43 -4.56 5.57
C LEU A 245 -10.75 -5.32 5.38
N ARG A 246 -11.73 -5.09 6.26
CA ARG A 246 -13.06 -5.71 6.14
C ARG A 246 -13.77 -5.23 4.90
N LEU A 247 -13.73 -3.92 4.60
CA LEU A 247 -14.27 -3.38 3.35
C LEU A 247 -13.64 -4.06 2.12
N ALA A 248 -12.31 -4.18 2.11
CA ALA A 248 -11.59 -4.85 1.03
C ALA A 248 -12.02 -6.32 0.87
N GLY A 249 -12.15 -7.05 1.98
CA GLY A 249 -12.63 -8.43 1.95
C GLY A 249 -14.08 -8.58 1.47
N GLU A 250 -14.97 -7.69 1.93
CA GLU A 250 -16.38 -7.64 1.53
C GLU A 250 -16.54 -7.38 0.03
N MET A 251 -15.69 -6.51 -0.53
CA MET A 251 -15.71 -6.14 -1.95
C MET A 251 -14.76 -6.98 -2.81
N GLY A 252 -14.03 -7.93 -2.23
CA GLY A 252 -13.06 -8.76 -2.95
C GLY A 252 -11.88 -7.97 -3.55
N ARG A 253 -11.48 -6.87 -2.91
CA ARG A 253 -10.40 -5.98 -3.38
C ARG A 253 -9.05 -6.39 -2.82
N ALA A 254 -8.02 -6.27 -3.65
CA ALA A 254 -6.64 -6.35 -3.18
C ALA A 254 -6.32 -5.13 -2.30
N VAL A 255 -5.35 -5.30 -1.40
CA VAL A 255 -4.89 -4.23 -0.51
C VAL A 255 -3.41 -3.92 -0.70
N SER A 256 -3.05 -2.64 -0.64
CA SER A 256 -1.67 -2.16 -0.50
C SER A 256 -1.45 -1.72 0.94
N VAL A 257 -0.47 -2.33 1.62
CA VAL A 257 -0.33 -2.24 3.08
C VAL A 257 1.01 -1.64 3.51
N HIS A 258 0.92 -0.50 4.20
CA HIS A 258 2.02 0.15 4.91
C HIS A 258 2.39 -0.56 6.20
N GLY A 259 3.69 -0.67 6.47
CA GLY A 259 4.17 -1.31 7.68
C GLY A 259 5.55 -0.83 8.11
N VAL A 260 5.61 0.17 8.99
CA VAL A 260 6.87 0.73 9.50
C VAL A 260 7.02 0.50 10.99
N GLN A 261 8.09 -0.22 11.37
CA GLN A 261 8.44 -0.56 12.76
C GLN A 261 7.30 -1.25 13.56
N ALA A 262 6.34 -1.84 12.85
CA ALA A 262 5.13 -2.45 13.42
C ALA A 262 4.84 -3.85 12.83
N HIS A 263 5.80 -4.49 12.16
CA HIS A 263 5.55 -5.69 11.33
C HIS A 263 4.85 -6.86 12.06
N GLY A 264 5.16 -7.09 13.35
CA GLY A 264 4.50 -8.15 14.12
C GLY A 264 3.05 -7.81 14.44
N VAL A 265 2.82 -6.58 14.91
CA VAL A 265 1.47 -6.05 15.16
C VAL A 265 0.66 -6.00 13.87
N LEU A 266 1.30 -5.65 12.74
CA LEU A 266 0.69 -5.66 11.42
C LEU A 266 0.19 -7.05 11.07
N TYR A 267 1.06 -8.07 11.15
CA TYR A 267 0.66 -9.46 10.90
C TYR A 267 -0.52 -9.87 11.80
N ASP A 268 -0.44 -9.62 13.11
CA ASP A 268 -1.51 -9.98 14.04
C ASP A 268 -2.84 -9.28 13.72
N THR A 269 -2.77 -8.03 13.26
CA THR A 269 -3.95 -7.22 12.90
C THR A 269 -4.64 -7.78 11.66
N ILE A 270 -3.89 -8.13 10.62
CA ILE A 270 -4.48 -8.74 9.42
C ILE A 270 -4.92 -10.18 9.73
N ALA A 271 -4.16 -10.92 10.53
CA ALA A 271 -4.50 -12.28 10.92
C ALA A 271 -5.79 -12.38 11.71
N ALA A 272 -6.09 -11.38 12.56
CA ALA A 272 -7.37 -11.27 13.24
C ALA A 272 -8.56 -11.22 12.27
N CYS A 273 -8.37 -10.68 11.05
CA CYS A 273 -9.44 -10.56 10.04
C CYS A 273 -9.76 -11.90 9.35
N TRP A 274 -8.83 -12.85 9.31
CA TRP A 274 -9.06 -14.18 8.70
C TRP A 274 -9.13 -15.33 9.70
N LYS A 275 -9.22 -15.04 11.00
CA LYS A 275 -9.35 -16.05 12.05
C LYS A 275 -10.56 -16.95 11.79
N GLY A 276 -10.33 -18.26 11.74
CA GLY A 276 -11.35 -19.26 11.42
C GLY A 276 -11.56 -19.51 9.92
N HIS A 277 -10.79 -18.82 9.05
CA HIS A 277 -10.80 -19.01 7.60
C HIS A 277 -9.47 -19.57 7.06
N GLU A 278 -8.60 -20.06 7.94
CA GLU A 278 -7.30 -20.61 7.58
C GLU A 278 -7.44 -21.83 6.66
N LYS A 279 -6.54 -21.94 5.68
CA LYS A 279 -6.46 -23.11 4.80
C LYS A 279 -6.02 -24.33 5.61
N LYS A 280 -6.69 -25.46 5.39
CA LYS A 280 -6.30 -26.73 6.01
C LYS A 280 -4.92 -27.16 5.51
N VAL A 281 -3.94 -27.17 6.40
CA VAL A 281 -2.60 -27.69 6.09
C VAL A 281 -2.61 -29.20 6.27
N LEU A 282 -2.63 -29.93 5.16
CA LEU A 282 -2.53 -31.39 5.17
C LEU A 282 -1.16 -31.83 5.65
N SER A 283 -1.12 -32.79 6.58
CA SER A 283 0.13 -33.40 7.01
C SER A 283 0.81 -34.16 5.86
N ARG A 284 2.13 -34.34 5.94
CA ARG A 284 2.88 -35.15 4.95
C ARG A 284 2.28 -36.55 4.76
N ARG A 285 1.78 -37.17 5.85
CA ARG A 285 1.11 -38.48 5.80
C ARG A 285 -0.23 -38.43 5.07
N GLU A 286 -1.02 -37.38 5.26
CA GLU A 286 -2.27 -37.19 4.53
C GLU A 286 -2.02 -36.90 3.05
N LYS A 287 -1.03 -36.05 2.72
CA LYS A 287 -0.62 -35.81 1.33
C LYS A 287 -0.19 -37.11 0.64
N LYS A 288 0.61 -37.95 1.31
CA LYS A 288 1.05 -39.26 0.81
C LYS A 288 -0.10 -40.25 0.60
N ARG A 289 -1.16 -40.16 1.40
CA ARG A 289 -2.35 -41.00 1.25
C ARG A 289 -3.26 -40.54 0.09
N ILE A 290 -3.26 -39.24 -0.21
CA ILE A 290 -4.05 -38.66 -1.30
C ILE A 290 -3.33 -38.78 -2.65
N ALA A 291 -1.99 -38.74 -2.67
CA ALA A 291 -1.17 -38.92 -3.86
C ALA A 291 0.03 -39.86 -3.57
N PRO A 292 -0.16 -41.18 -3.59
CA PRO A 292 0.94 -42.13 -3.48
C PRO A 292 1.79 -42.10 -4.77
N GLY A 293 2.97 -41.45 -4.73
CA GLY A 293 3.94 -41.45 -5.85
C GLY A 293 4.61 -40.12 -6.20
N ALA A 294 4.24 -39.01 -5.56
CA ALA A 294 4.68 -37.66 -5.95
C ALA A 294 6.09 -37.22 -5.48
N GLU A 295 7.03 -38.15 -5.21
CA GLU A 295 8.39 -37.81 -4.77
C GLU A 295 9.49 -37.99 -5.85
N GLU A 296 9.15 -38.32 -7.10
CA GLU A 296 10.13 -38.40 -8.20
C GLU A 296 10.03 -37.26 -9.23
N SER A 297 9.76 -36.03 -8.78
CA SER A 297 10.02 -34.82 -9.59
C SER A 297 10.07 -33.56 -8.72
N SER A 298 11.07 -33.47 -7.84
CA SER A 298 11.50 -32.17 -7.30
C SER A 298 12.79 -31.72 -7.98
N SER A 299 12.71 -31.46 -9.29
CA SER A 299 13.58 -30.51 -9.97
C SER A 299 12.90 -30.03 -11.25
N SER A 300 12.69 -28.72 -11.33
CA SER A 300 12.51 -27.93 -12.57
C SER A 300 11.26 -28.20 -13.41
N SER A 301 10.44 -27.15 -13.52
CA SER A 301 9.42 -26.89 -14.55
C SER A 301 8.27 -27.89 -14.62
N ASP A 302 7.07 -27.43 -14.27
CA ASP A 302 5.86 -27.90 -14.95
C ASP A 302 4.88 -26.74 -15.12
N ASN A 303 4.73 -26.40 -16.40
CA ASN A 303 3.64 -25.65 -16.96
C ASN A 303 2.48 -26.63 -17.21
N ASP A 304 1.28 -26.08 -17.36
CA ASP A 304 0.13 -26.64 -18.08
C ASP A 304 -1.05 -27.25 -17.30
N SER A 305 -2.14 -27.22 -18.05
CA SER A 305 -3.51 -26.91 -17.72
C SER A 305 -4.37 -28.14 -17.44
N SER A 306 -5.44 -27.90 -16.68
CA SER A 306 -6.75 -28.58 -16.75
C SER A 306 -6.82 -30.11 -16.80
N SER A 307 -7.42 -30.71 -15.75
CA SER A 307 -8.55 -31.63 -15.98
C SER A 307 -9.44 -31.76 -14.74
N GLU A 308 -10.71 -31.43 -14.94
CA GLU A 308 -11.81 -31.68 -14.03
C GLU A 308 -12.07 -33.18 -13.91
N ASN A 309 -12.30 -33.69 -12.70
CA ASN A 309 -13.26 -34.76 -12.42
C ASN A 309 -13.33 -35.09 -10.92
N MET A 310 -14.38 -34.60 -10.25
CA MET A 310 -14.93 -35.25 -9.05
C MET A 310 -16.45 -35.10 -9.05
N PRO A 311 -17.21 -36.16 -8.70
CA PRO A 311 -18.65 -36.20 -8.91
C PRO A 311 -19.39 -35.36 -7.86
N SER A 312 -20.32 -34.56 -8.37
CA SER A 312 -21.19 -33.67 -7.63
C SER A 312 -22.38 -34.39 -6.99
N THR A 313 -22.53 -34.24 -5.68
CA THR A 313 -23.86 -34.23 -5.04
C THR A 313 -23.85 -33.21 -3.92
N GLU A 314 -24.01 -31.93 -4.27
CA GLU A 314 -24.72 -30.96 -3.46
C GLU A 314 -25.02 -29.72 -4.32
N LYS A 315 -26.30 -29.34 -4.33
CA LYS A 315 -26.87 -28.31 -5.19
C LYS A 315 -26.10 -26.99 -5.02
N LYS A 316 -25.45 -26.52 -6.10
CA LYS A 316 -24.93 -25.15 -6.23
C LYS A 316 -26.10 -24.16 -6.19
N THR A 317 -26.56 -23.82 -4.99
CA THR A 317 -27.22 -22.54 -4.76
C THR A 317 -26.18 -21.46 -5.04
N LYS A 318 -26.46 -20.57 -6.01
CA LYS A 318 -25.69 -19.34 -6.25
C LYS A 318 -25.36 -18.71 -4.89
N LYS A 319 -24.11 -18.83 -4.44
CA LYS A 319 -23.67 -18.26 -3.17
C LYS A 319 -23.85 -16.75 -3.31
N LYS A 320 -24.71 -16.18 -2.46
CA LYS A 320 -24.86 -14.72 -2.34
C LYS A 320 -23.46 -14.12 -2.21
N VAL A 321 -23.22 -13.05 -2.95
CA VAL A 321 -22.03 -12.19 -2.90
C VAL A 321 -21.99 -11.55 -1.50
N GLY A 322 -21.45 -12.27 -0.53
CA GLY A 322 -20.99 -11.73 0.74
C GLY A 322 -19.50 -11.99 0.79
N GLY A 323 -18.68 -10.94 0.68
CA GLY A 323 -17.23 -11.08 0.70
C GLY A 323 -16.72 -11.60 2.04
N LYS A 324 -15.48 -12.08 2.04
CA LYS A 324 -14.82 -12.63 3.24
C LYS A 324 -14.45 -11.47 4.18
N PRO A 325 -14.22 -11.70 5.49
CA PRO A 325 -13.81 -10.62 6.40
C PRO A 325 -12.36 -10.13 6.19
N PHE A 326 -11.66 -10.66 5.19
CA PHE A 326 -10.26 -10.37 4.88
C PHE A 326 -10.07 -10.25 3.36
N PRO A 327 -9.09 -9.45 2.91
CA PRO A 327 -8.83 -9.25 1.49
C PRO A 327 -8.29 -10.52 0.82
N PRO A 328 -8.68 -10.84 -0.43
CA PRO A 328 -8.17 -11.99 -1.16
C PRO A 328 -6.67 -11.88 -1.48
N ARG A 329 -6.17 -10.66 -1.66
CA ARG A 329 -4.78 -10.37 -2.06
C ARG A 329 -4.23 -9.21 -1.25
N ILE A 330 -2.97 -9.30 -0.84
CA ILE A 330 -2.30 -8.33 0.02
C ILE A 330 -0.93 -8.04 -0.58
N CYS A 331 -0.60 -6.78 -0.83
CA CYS A 331 0.77 -6.35 -1.07
C CYS A 331 1.31 -5.72 0.22
N LEU A 332 2.43 -6.26 0.73
CA LEU A 332 3.23 -5.58 1.75
C LEU A 332 4.11 -4.56 1.02
N HIS A 333 3.66 -3.30 1.04
CA HIS A 333 4.32 -2.20 0.35
C HIS A 333 5.67 -1.86 1.01
N SER A 334 6.68 -1.56 0.19
CA SER A 334 8.04 -1.14 0.60
C SER A 334 8.57 -1.97 1.77
N TYR A 335 8.49 -3.31 1.66
CA TYR A 335 8.66 -4.17 2.83
C TYR A 335 10.07 -4.04 3.42
N SER A 336 10.13 -3.63 4.69
CA SER A 336 11.37 -3.41 5.44
C SER A 336 11.57 -4.37 6.62
N GLY A 337 10.69 -5.37 6.77
CA GLY A 337 10.79 -6.41 7.79
C GLY A 337 11.88 -7.45 7.46
N SER A 338 12.10 -8.39 8.38
CA SER A 338 13.11 -9.44 8.16
C SER A 338 12.61 -10.57 7.25
N ALA A 339 13.54 -11.34 6.67
CA ALA A 339 13.24 -12.55 5.92
C ALA A 339 12.53 -13.62 6.77
N ASP A 340 12.81 -13.67 8.08
CA ASP A 340 12.14 -14.62 8.99
C ASP A 340 10.66 -14.30 9.18
N MET A 341 10.30 -13.02 9.23
CA MET A 341 8.89 -12.62 9.34
C MET A 341 8.07 -13.00 8.11
N LEU A 342 8.68 -13.03 6.92
CA LEU A 342 8.03 -13.49 5.69
C LEU A 342 7.54 -14.94 5.79
N LYS A 343 8.16 -15.78 6.63
CA LYS A 343 7.70 -17.16 6.86
C LYS A 343 6.27 -17.24 7.39
N GLN A 344 5.85 -16.24 8.17
CA GLN A 344 4.47 -16.16 8.68
C GLN A 344 3.49 -15.78 7.57
N TRP A 345 3.87 -14.80 6.74
CA TRP A 345 3.06 -14.35 5.60
C TRP A 345 2.87 -15.42 4.52
N PHE A 346 3.90 -16.22 4.26
CA PHE A 346 3.83 -17.31 3.27
C PHE A 346 3.44 -18.67 3.87
N HIS A 347 2.99 -18.69 5.13
CA HIS A 347 2.55 -19.93 5.74
C HIS A 347 1.35 -20.52 4.97
N PRO A 348 1.32 -21.82 4.63
CA PRO A 348 0.27 -22.40 3.79
C PRO A 348 -1.16 -22.27 4.33
N ALA A 349 -1.30 -22.00 5.64
CA ALA A 349 -2.60 -21.74 6.27
C ALA A 349 -3.17 -20.34 5.95
N VAL A 350 -2.33 -19.39 5.52
CA VAL A 350 -2.74 -18.02 5.18
C VAL A 350 -3.73 -18.07 4.01
N PRO A 351 -4.97 -17.56 4.18
CA PRO A 351 -5.99 -17.71 3.17
C PRO A 351 -5.86 -16.70 2.02
N SER A 352 -5.26 -15.54 2.26
CA SER A 352 -4.94 -14.53 1.25
C SER A 352 -3.71 -14.91 0.42
N THR A 353 -3.61 -14.39 -0.80
CA THR A 353 -2.37 -14.40 -1.58
C THR A 353 -1.57 -13.16 -1.19
N VAL A 354 -0.34 -13.35 -0.69
CA VAL A 354 0.51 -12.26 -0.21
C VAL A 354 1.60 -11.98 -1.23
N PHE A 355 1.74 -10.72 -1.63
CA PHE A 355 2.79 -10.16 -2.46
C PHE A 355 3.66 -9.22 -1.61
N VAL A 356 4.88 -9.00 -2.06
CA VAL A 356 5.85 -8.10 -1.41
C VAL A 356 6.45 -7.22 -2.48
N SER A 357 6.34 -5.91 -2.30
CA SER A 357 7.02 -4.94 -3.15
C SER A 357 8.23 -4.31 -2.46
N PHE A 358 9.12 -3.78 -3.30
CA PHE A 358 10.35 -3.13 -2.90
C PHE A 358 10.49 -1.82 -3.66
N SER A 359 11.02 -0.80 -2.98
CA SER A 359 11.29 0.53 -3.52
C SER A 359 12.70 0.97 -3.15
N THR A 360 13.38 1.66 -4.07
CA THR A 360 14.72 2.18 -3.80
C THR A 360 14.70 3.18 -2.64
N ALA A 361 13.67 4.04 -2.61
CA ALA A 361 13.49 5.08 -1.61
C ALA A 361 13.43 4.54 -0.16
N VAL A 362 12.78 3.40 0.06
CA VAL A 362 12.68 2.83 1.41
C VAL A 362 13.81 1.83 1.66
N ASN A 363 14.01 0.88 0.76
CA ASN A 363 14.89 -0.26 1.02
C ASN A 363 16.39 0.09 0.93
N MET A 364 16.76 1.13 0.18
CA MET A 364 18.15 1.57 0.01
C MET A 364 18.49 2.83 0.81
N SER A 365 17.57 3.36 1.62
CA SER A 365 17.75 4.60 2.41
C SER A 365 18.80 4.51 3.52
N THR A 366 19.22 3.30 3.91
CA THR A 366 20.23 3.07 4.96
C THR A 366 21.13 1.89 4.61
N ASP A 367 22.39 1.91 5.04
CA ASP A 367 23.33 0.79 4.80
C ASP A 367 22.81 -0.54 5.36
N GLY A 368 22.16 -0.50 6.52
CA GLY A 368 21.51 -1.66 7.13
C GLY A 368 20.32 -2.20 6.32
N GLY A 369 19.61 -1.35 5.59
CA GLY A 369 18.55 -1.73 4.64
C GLY A 369 19.13 -2.47 3.45
N LYS A 370 20.18 -1.91 2.82
CA LYS A 370 20.87 -2.50 1.66
C LYS A 370 21.38 -3.92 1.95
N THR A 371 22.04 -4.12 3.10
CA THR A 371 22.57 -5.44 3.47
C THR A 371 21.48 -6.50 3.68
N LYS A 372 20.31 -6.10 4.20
CA LYS A 372 19.21 -7.03 4.50
C LYS A 372 18.34 -7.31 3.28
N LEU A 373 18.23 -6.36 2.35
CA LEU A 373 17.36 -6.46 1.18
C LEU A 373 17.61 -7.74 0.38
N ALA A 374 18.88 -8.09 0.14
CA ALA A 374 19.22 -9.29 -0.61
C ALA A 374 18.70 -10.59 0.04
N ALA A 375 18.73 -10.68 1.37
CA ALA A 375 18.19 -11.85 2.08
C ALA A 375 16.65 -11.88 2.04
N VAL A 376 16.01 -10.70 2.14
CA VAL A 376 14.55 -10.56 2.09
C VAL A 376 14.00 -10.89 0.71
N VAL A 377 14.55 -10.30 -0.35
CA VAL A 377 14.15 -10.57 -1.75
C VAL A 377 14.29 -12.06 -2.07
N ARG A 378 15.40 -12.71 -1.68
CA ARG A 378 15.57 -14.17 -1.87
C ARG A 378 14.51 -15.00 -1.16
N ALA A 379 14.02 -14.55 -0.01
CA ALA A 379 13.00 -15.25 0.77
C ALA A 379 11.58 -15.11 0.22
N VAL A 380 11.30 -14.10 -0.63
CA VAL A 380 10.01 -13.96 -1.30
C VAL A 380 9.91 -14.97 -2.46
N PRO A 381 8.83 -15.75 -2.59
CA PRO A 381 8.63 -16.59 -3.76
C PRO A 381 8.63 -15.77 -5.06
N ASP A 382 9.21 -16.34 -6.12
CA ASP A 382 9.38 -15.67 -7.41
C ASP A 382 8.07 -15.13 -7.98
N ASP A 383 6.98 -15.85 -7.69
CA ASP A 383 5.63 -15.55 -8.13
C ASP A 383 4.86 -14.57 -7.21
N ARG A 384 5.56 -13.91 -6.27
CA ARG A 384 5.01 -12.98 -5.26
C ARG A 384 5.77 -11.65 -5.15
N ILE A 385 6.74 -11.40 -6.02
CA ILE A 385 7.53 -10.16 -6.00
C ILE A 385 6.89 -9.10 -6.88
N LEU A 386 6.76 -7.89 -6.33
CA LEU A 386 6.36 -6.69 -7.04
C LEU A 386 7.49 -5.64 -6.91
N VAL A 387 7.45 -4.62 -7.74
CA VAL A 387 8.39 -3.49 -7.72
C VAL A 387 7.60 -2.19 -7.78
N GLU A 388 8.11 -1.14 -7.13
CA GLU A 388 7.46 0.17 -7.08
C GLU A 388 8.46 1.32 -6.96
N SER A 389 8.02 2.52 -7.31
CA SER A 389 8.81 3.74 -7.12
C SER A 389 8.64 4.36 -5.73
N ASP A 390 7.44 4.28 -5.16
CA ASP A 390 7.02 5.00 -3.93
C ASP A 390 7.28 6.52 -3.99
N LEU A 391 7.20 7.07 -5.21
CA LEU A 391 7.51 8.48 -5.46
C LEU A 391 6.25 9.36 -5.42
N HIS A 392 6.44 10.62 -5.07
CA HIS A 392 5.36 11.63 -4.97
C HIS A 392 5.04 12.30 -6.33
N VAL A 393 5.73 11.88 -7.39
CA VAL A 393 5.62 12.41 -8.75
C VAL A 393 5.58 11.26 -9.74
N ALA A 394 4.89 11.45 -10.87
CA ALA A 394 5.10 10.67 -12.07
C ALA A 394 6.14 11.36 -12.98
N GLY A 395 7.02 10.60 -13.61
CA GLY A 395 8.05 11.17 -14.49
C GLY A 395 9.31 10.32 -14.58
N GLY A 396 10.33 10.85 -15.25
CA GLY A 396 11.60 10.15 -15.45
C GLY A 396 12.32 9.74 -14.17
N GLU A 397 12.17 10.51 -13.08
CA GLU A 397 12.72 10.13 -11.77
C GLU A 397 12.06 8.86 -11.22
N ALA A 398 10.74 8.75 -11.32
CA ALA A 398 10.01 7.55 -10.90
C ALA A 398 10.42 6.34 -11.76
N GLU A 399 10.57 6.51 -13.08
CA GLU A 399 11.01 5.44 -13.98
C GLU A 399 12.43 4.98 -13.71
N ALA A 400 13.35 5.90 -13.42
CA ALA A 400 14.73 5.58 -13.07
C ALA A 400 14.78 4.74 -11.78
N LEU A 401 14.06 5.16 -10.73
CA LEU A 401 13.98 4.40 -9.48
C LEU A 401 13.32 3.03 -9.67
N LEU A 402 12.33 2.95 -10.55
CA LEU A 402 11.66 1.72 -10.91
C LEU A 402 12.63 0.77 -11.64
N GLU A 403 13.32 1.23 -12.67
CA GLU A 403 14.33 0.47 -13.41
C GLU A 403 15.44 -0.05 -12.47
N ASP A 404 15.98 0.81 -11.61
CA ASP A 404 17.00 0.46 -10.63
C ASP A 404 16.55 -0.72 -9.76
N MET A 405 15.31 -0.68 -9.27
CA MET A 405 14.77 -1.73 -8.40
C MET A 405 14.47 -3.02 -9.18
N TYR A 406 13.96 -2.93 -10.41
CA TYR A 406 13.80 -4.11 -11.27
C TYR A 406 15.13 -4.84 -11.48
N ARG A 407 16.18 -4.09 -11.86
CA ARG A 407 17.52 -4.65 -12.09
C ARG A 407 18.10 -5.26 -10.83
N LEU A 408 17.97 -4.57 -9.69
CA LEU A 408 18.44 -5.07 -8.40
C LEU A 408 17.74 -6.37 -7.99
N VAL A 409 16.41 -6.46 -8.16
CA VAL A 409 15.67 -7.69 -7.88
C VAL A 409 16.15 -8.82 -8.78
N CYS A 410 16.34 -8.56 -10.09
CA CYS A 410 16.85 -9.55 -11.03
C CYS A 410 18.25 -10.04 -10.63
N GLU A 411 19.16 -9.13 -10.28
CA GLU A 411 20.51 -9.45 -9.81
C GLU A 411 20.46 -10.35 -8.57
N ILE A 412 19.68 -9.98 -7.54
CA ILE A 412 19.58 -10.74 -6.30
C ILE A 412 19.02 -12.15 -6.52
N LYS A 413 18.06 -12.27 -7.45
CA LYS A 413 17.41 -13.53 -7.82
C LYS A 413 18.20 -14.37 -8.82
N GLY A 414 19.20 -13.79 -9.47
CA GLY A 414 19.91 -14.42 -10.58
C GLY A 414 19.02 -14.60 -11.82
N TRP A 415 18.04 -13.71 -12.02
CA TRP A 415 17.21 -13.69 -13.21
C TRP A 415 17.88 -12.90 -14.33
N ASP A 416 17.70 -13.38 -15.57
CA ASP A 416 17.85 -12.51 -16.74
C ASP A 416 16.85 -11.35 -16.63
N LEU A 417 17.25 -10.15 -17.04
CA LEU A 417 16.42 -8.95 -16.96
C LEU A 417 15.10 -9.11 -17.73
N GLU A 418 15.10 -9.67 -18.94
CA GLU A 418 13.84 -9.88 -19.69
C GLU A 418 12.91 -10.84 -18.95
N HIS A 419 13.46 -11.94 -18.41
CA HIS A 419 12.71 -12.91 -17.62
C HIS A 419 12.16 -12.28 -16.34
N GLY A 420 12.96 -11.48 -15.64
CA GLY A 420 12.55 -10.81 -14.41
C GLY A 420 11.46 -9.77 -14.64
N VAL A 421 11.57 -8.95 -15.69
CA VAL A 421 10.54 -7.97 -16.06
C VAL A 421 9.22 -8.67 -16.40
N ALA A 422 9.25 -9.74 -17.22
CA ALA A 422 8.07 -10.52 -17.54
C ALA A 422 7.44 -11.19 -16.29
N THR A 423 8.27 -11.74 -15.40
CA THR A 423 7.82 -12.39 -14.15
C THR A 423 7.15 -11.40 -13.22
N ILE A 424 7.77 -10.25 -12.96
CA ILE A 424 7.20 -9.19 -12.12
C ILE A 424 5.92 -8.63 -12.76
N GLY A 425 5.88 -8.49 -14.09
CA GLY A 425 4.66 -8.15 -14.81
C GLY A 425 3.54 -9.13 -14.51
N ALA A 426 3.75 -10.43 -14.73
CA ALA A 426 2.76 -11.47 -14.41
C ALA A 426 2.36 -11.52 -12.91
N ASN A 427 3.27 -11.15 -12.00
CA ASN A 427 2.96 -11.00 -10.58
C ASN A 427 2.00 -9.82 -10.35
N PHE A 428 2.25 -8.68 -10.99
CA PHE A 428 1.39 -7.51 -10.92
C PHE A 428 -0.01 -7.80 -11.45
N GLU A 429 -0.13 -8.49 -12.58
CA GLU A 429 -1.45 -8.86 -13.12
C GLU A 429 -2.23 -9.73 -12.14
N ARG A 430 -1.58 -10.73 -11.53
CA ARG A 430 -2.20 -11.58 -10.51
C ARG A 430 -2.56 -10.82 -9.24
N PHE A 431 -1.79 -9.79 -8.89
CA PHE A 431 -2.11 -8.91 -7.76
C PHE A 431 -3.36 -8.06 -8.03
N ILE A 432 -3.49 -7.49 -9.24
CA ILE A 432 -4.64 -6.64 -9.60
C ILE A 432 -5.89 -7.46 -9.92
N LEU A 433 -5.76 -8.53 -10.71
CA LEU A 433 -6.89 -9.28 -11.28
C LEU A 433 -7.29 -10.49 -10.43
N GLY A 434 -6.31 -11.31 -10.01
CA GLY A 434 -6.52 -12.49 -9.16
C GLY A 434 -6.18 -13.82 -9.75
#